data_AF-A0A9Q9YBR6-F1
#
_entry.id   AF-A0A9Q9YBR6-F1
#
_cell.length_a   1.000
_cell.length_b   1.000
_cell.length_c   1.000
_cell.angle_alpha   90.00
_cell.angle_beta   90.00
_cell.angle_gamma   90.00
#
_symmetry.space_group_name_H-M   'P 1'
#
loop_
_entity.id
_entity.type
_entity.pdbx_description
1 polymer ?
#
loop_
_entity_poly.entity_id
_entity_poly.type
_entity_poly.pdbx_seq_one_letter_code
_entity_poly.pdbx_strand_id
1 'polypeptide(L)'
;MTDLDLIQETKTWDEALDYCIERNTSLASMNSSTIMDLAVNMAKNAQTVNVWTGLRFLNHWFWVNGGDLEYKAWSEEGEIHFCFTKLLHNPLHQIRVKPCLFALNTSLNNYYVNKSMTWSDARVYCSNNYDDLSTVSNDELQPLSNNPQITEDFYWIGLKRSRQWPWWAWTGGEDATNIQWDKDQPNYNGENCCAVKSSSSKVHDVDCDWPKPFYCMEDSELTVVQQESTWEEALLYCRQNYKDLATLNSYELMKQAKHKSRAALTDDMWIGLRFIAGRWFWANGETFEYKVWSSDGELQCPAMNQRCAVLNRYSMVWTPVDCEQRFSFLCTSEP
;
A
#
# COMPACT_ATOMS: atom_id res chain seq x y z
N MET A 1 -36.26 -3.70 11.14
CA MET A 1 -36.57 -4.32 9.84
C MET A 1 -35.48 -3.83 8.91
N THR A 2 -34.50 -4.67 8.60
CA THR A 2 -33.37 -4.34 7.73
C THR A 2 -33.83 -4.46 6.29
N ASP A 3 -33.90 -3.33 5.58
CA ASP A 3 -34.28 -3.30 4.17
C ASP A 3 -33.05 -3.68 3.33
N LEU A 4 -33.14 -4.81 2.63
CA LEU A 4 -32.16 -5.22 1.63
C LEU A 4 -32.85 -5.16 0.27
N ASP A 5 -32.19 -4.55 -0.71
CA ASP A 5 -32.66 -4.50 -2.09
C ASP A 5 -31.69 -5.22 -3.02
N LEU A 6 -32.23 -6.07 -3.90
CA LEU A 6 -31.45 -6.74 -4.95
C LEU A 6 -31.57 -5.94 -6.25
N ILE A 7 -30.45 -5.34 -6.68
CA ILE A 7 -30.36 -4.59 -7.93
C ILE A 7 -29.98 -5.52 -9.07
N GLN A 8 -30.78 -5.53 -10.14
CA GLN A 8 -30.63 -6.41 -11.31
C GLN A 8 -29.80 -5.79 -12.44
N GLU A 9 -29.03 -4.75 -12.14
CA GLU A 9 -28.16 -4.07 -13.10
C GLU A 9 -26.73 -4.59 -12.97
N THR A 10 -26.14 -5.02 -14.09
CA THR A 10 -24.73 -5.43 -14.12
C THR A 10 -23.83 -4.20 -13.96
N LYS A 11 -23.03 -4.18 -12.90
CA LYS A 11 -22.09 -3.11 -12.56
C LYS A 11 -20.78 -3.70 -12.04
N THR A 12 -19.67 -2.97 -12.18
CA THR A 12 -18.48 -3.20 -11.38
C THR A 12 -18.75 -2.88 -9.91
N TRP A 13 -17.86 -3.31 -9.01
CA TRP A 13 -18.06 -3.06 -7.58
C TRP A 13 -18.08 -1.55 -7.26
N ASP A 14 -17.18 -0.75 -7.85
CA ASP A 14 -17.14 0.70 -7.61
C ASP A 14 -18.37 1.39 -8.20
N GLU A 15 -18.83 1.01 -9.41
CA GLU A 15 -20.09 1.53 -9.99
C GLU A 15 -21.33 1.15 -9.16
N ALA A 16 -21.32 -0.03 -8.53
CA ALA A 16 -22.40 -0.46 -7.64
C ALA A 16 -22.43 0.36 -6.34
N LEU A 17 -21.24 0.68 -5.79
CA LEU A 17 -21.13 1.57 -4.64
C LEU A 17 -21.62 2.99 -4.98
N ASP A 18 -21.15 3.55 -6.09
CA ASP A 18 -21.56 4.88 -6.56
C ASP A 18 -23.08 4.94 -6.79
N TYR A 19 -23.65 3.91 -7.40
CA TYR A 19 -25.10 3.80 -7.61
C TYR A 19 -25.91 3.85 -6.31
N CYS A 20 -25.43 3.19 -5.25
CA CYS A 20 -26.05 3.24 -3.92
C CYS A 20 -25.89 4.62 -3.29
N ILE A 21 -24.69 5.21 -3.36
CA ILE A 21 -24.40 6.54 -2.79
C ILE A 21 -25.30 7.61 -3.43
N GLU A 22 -25.47 7.59 -4.75
CA GLU A 22 -26.36 8.50 -5.48
C GLU A 22 -27.82 8.45 -5.00
N ARG A 23 -28.23 7.33 -4.39
CA ARG A 23 -29.59 7.09 -3.88
C ARG A 23 -29.69 7.26 -2.37
N ASN A 24 -28.66 7.83 -1.73
CA ASN A 24 -28.54 7.94 -0.27
C ASN A 24 -28.61 6.58 0.45
N THR A 25 -28.09 5.53 -0.18
CA THR A 25 -27.93 4.19 0.41
C THR A 25 -26.48 3.75 0.33
N SER A 26 -26.19 2.51 0.72
CA SER A 26 -24.85 1.92 0.62
C SER A 26 -24.96 0.43 0.34
N LEU A 27 -23.87 -0.18 -0.12
CA LEU A 27 -23.81 -1.62 -0.30
C LEU A 27 -24.02 -2.34 1.06
N ALA A 28 -24.73 -3.46 1.02
CA ALA A 28 -25.18 -4.16 2.21
C ALA A 28 -24.02 -4.74 3.02
N SER A 29 -24.15 -4.70 4.36
CA SER A 29 -23.25 -5.38 5.28
C SER A 29 -23.85 -6.65 5.85
N MET A 30 -23.10 -7.75 5.79
CA MET A 30 -23.49 -9.04 6.34
C MET A 30 -22.98 -9.15 7.77
N ASN A 31 -23.58 -8.38 8.69
CA ASN A 31 -23.13 -8.28 10.08
C ASN A 31 -23.86 -9.25 11.04
N SER A 32 -24.75 -10.11 10.52
CA SER A 32 -25.44 -11.15 11.30
C SER A 32 -25.90 -12.29 10.40
N SER A 33 -26.15 -13.46 11.01
CA SER A 33 -26.70 -14.63 10.32
C SER A 33 -28.07 -14.34 9.69
N THR A 34 -28.92 -13.56 10.37
CA THR A 34 -30.24 -13.18 9.85
C THR A 34 -30.15 -12.38 8.55
N ILE A 35 -29.24 -11.41 8.46
CA ILE A 35 -29.04 -10.61 7.24
C ILE A 35 -28.42 -11.47 6.13
N MET A 36 -27.49 -12.37 6.49
CA MET A 36 -26.88 -13.30 5.55
C MET A 36 -27.93 -14.24 4.91
N ASP A 37 -28.80 -14.86 5.71
CA ASP A 37 -29.85 -15.76 5.22
C ASP A 37 -30.85 -15.04 4.32
N LEU A 38 -31.18 -13.79 4.65
CA LEU A 38 -32.03 -12.94 3.82
C LEU A 38 -31.36 -12.64 2.46
N ALA A 39 -30.10 -12.20 2.49
CA ALA A 39 -29.32 -11.89 1.29
C ALA A 39 -29.15 -13.12 0.37
N VAL A 40 -28.88 -14.30 0.95
CA VAL A 40 -28.78 -15.56 0.21
C VAL A 40 -30.09 -15.92 -0.48
N ASN A 41 -31.22 -15.75 0.20
CA ASN A 41 -32.53 -16.02 -0.39
C ASN A 41 -32.87 -15.04 -1.52
N MET A 42 -32.49 -13.77 -1.39
CA MET A 42 -32.65 -12.78 -2.46
C MET A 42 -31.76 -13.10 -3.67
N ALA A 43 -30.49 -13.45 -3.43
CA ALA A 43 -29.50 -13.73 -4.48
C ALA A 43 -29.88 -14.91 -5.40
N LYS A 44 -30.78 -15.82 -4.96
CA LYS A 44 -31.35 -16.87 -5.83
C LYS A 44 -32.06 -16.33 -7.07
N ASN A 45 -32.51 -15.08 -7.02
CA ASN A 45 -33.18 -14.39 -8.13
C ASN A 45 -32.25 -13.42 -8.88
N ALA A 46 -30.94 -13.45 -8.63
CA ALA A 46 -29.99 -12.60 -9.34
C ALA A 46 -29.78 -13.06 -10.78
N GLN A 47 -29.60 -12.11 -11.71
CA GLN A 47 -29.25 -12.41 -13.10
C GLN A 47 -27.81 -12.89 -13.27
N THR A 48 -26.94 -12.59 -12.30
CA THR A 48 -25.52 -12.92 -12.30
C THR A 48 -25.22 -14.02 -11.30
N VAL A 49 -24.17 -14.79 -11.57
CA VAL A 49 -23.68 -15.85 -10.66
C VAL A 49 -23.20 -15.24 -9.33
N ASN A 50 -22.78 -13.98 -9.34
CA ASN A 50 -22.27 -13.25 -8.17
C ASN A 50 -23.07 -11.97 -7.93
N VAL A 51 -23.27 -11.61 -6.67
CA VAL A 51 -23.91 -10.36 -6.24
C VAL A 51 -22.92 -9.56 -5.38
N TRP A 52 -22.82 -8.26 -5.61
CA TRP A 52 -21.93 -7.40 -4.83
C TRP A 52 -22.47 -7.13 -3.42
N THR A 53 -21.58 -7.16 -2.44
CA THR A 53 -21.84 -6.71 -1.07
C THR A 53 -20.86 -5.61 -0.70
N GLY A 54 -21.08 -4.95 0.44
CA GLY A 54 -20.27 -3.83 0.90
C GLY A 54 -18.91 -4.21 1.50
N LEU A 55 -18.52 -5.49 1.46
CA LEU A 55 -17.27 -5.94 2.06
C LEU A 55 -16.11 -5.59 1.13
N ARG A 56 -15.14 -4.80 1.63
CA ARG A 56 -13.95 -4.40 0.88
C ARG A 56 -12.69 -4.76 1.64
N PHE A 57 -11.66 -5.17 0.91
CA PHE A 57 -10.30 -5.35 1.42
C PHE A 57 -9.41 -4.25 0.85
N LEU A 58 -8.71 -3.55 1.73
CA LEU A 58 -7.63 -2.64 1.36
C LEU A 58 -6.37 -3.05 2.13
N ASN A 59 -6.41 -2.98 3.47
CA ASN A 59 -5.38 -3.52 4.39
C ASN A 59 -5.98 -4.35 5.55
N HIS A 60 -7.27 -4.17 5.85
CA HIS A 60 -8.11 -5.04 6.66
C HIS A 60 -9.49 -5.12 5.97
N TRP A 61 -10.29 -6.12 6.32
CA TRP A 61 -11.66 -6.23 5.85
C TRP A 61 -12.53 -5.19 6.55
N PHE A 62 -13.38 -4.48 5.80
CA PHE A 62 -14.36 -3.57 6.38
C PHE A 62 -15.62 -3.50 5.51
N TRP A 63 -16.74 -3.14 6.14
CA TRP A 63 -17.98 -2.84 5.45
C TRP A 63 -18.03 -1.35 5.09
N VAL A 64 -18.27 -1.03 3.82
CA VAL A 64 -18.29 0.36 3.33
C VAL A 64 -19.38 1.23 3.94
N ASN A 65 -20.40 0.60 4.53
CA ASN A 65 -21.47 1.27 5.25
C ASN A 65 -21.19 1.40 6.76
N GLY A 66 -20.00 1.03 7.23
CA GLY A 66 -19.62 1.04 8.65
C GLY A 66 -20.20 -0.12 9.48
N GLY A 67 -20.72 -1.17 8.84
CA GLY A 67 -21.20 -2.36 9.53
C GLY A 67 -20.11 -3.09 10.32
N ASP A 68 -20.53 -3.82 11.35
CA ASP A 68 -19.64 -4.61 12.21
C ASP A 68 -19.10 -5.86 11.49
N LEU A 69 -17.87 -6.25 11.83
CA LEU A 69 -17.13 -7.42 11.32
C LEU A 69 -17.13 -8.59 12.30
N GLU A 70 -17.83 -8.49 13.43
CA GLU A 70 -17.98 -9.59 14.39
C GLU A 70 -18.50 -10.88 13.73
N TYR A 71 -19.44 -10.76 12.79
CA TYR A 71 -19.96 -11.88 12.03
C TYR A 71 -19.11 -12.16 10.78
N LYS A 72 -18.62 -13.40 10.67
CA LYS A 72 -17.73 -13.87 9.59
C LYS A 72 -18.33 -15.14 8.97
N ALA A 73 -18.67 -15.08 7.70
CA ALA A 73 -19.22 -16.19 6.92
C ALA A 73 -18.35 -16.49 5.69
N TRP A 74 -17.07 -16.80 5.94
CA TRP A 74 -16.09 -17.15 4.92
C TRP A 74 -16.28 -18.60 4.44
N SER A 75 -16.03 -18.89 3.16
CA SER A 75 -15.98 -20.27 2.64
C SER A 75 -14.71 -20.99 3.07
N GLU A 76 -14.78 -22.31 3.31
CA GLU A 76 -13.67 -23.12 3.86
C GLU A 76 -12.50 -23.37 2.88
N GLU A 77 -12.58 -22.97 1.61
CA GLU A 77 -11.49 -23.09 0.63
C GLU A 77 -10.65 -21.80 0.60
N GLY A 78 -9.57 -21.78 1.38
CA GLY A 78 -8.69 -20.64 1.63
C GLY A 78 -7.74 -20.23 0.49
N GLU A 79 -8.28 -19.88 -0.68
CA GLU A 79 -7.58 -19.06 -1.69
C GLU A 79 -8.55 -18.02 -2.26
N ILE A 80 -8.23 -16.73 -2.14
CA ILE A 80 -9.08 -15.65 -2.65
C ILE A 80 -8.79 -15.42 -4.14
N HIS A 81 -9.32 -16.31 -4.96
CA HIS A 81 -9.91 -15.91 -6.24
C HIS A 81 -11.42 -15.89 -6.04
N PHE A 82 -12.15 -14.92 -6.59
CA PHE A 82 -13.58 -15.12 -6.81
C PHE A 82 -13.73 -16.31 -7.77
N CYS A 83 -13.95 -17.50 -7.22
CA CYS A 83 -14.28 -18.73 -7.90
C CYS A 83 -15.14 -19.57 -6.95
N PHE A 84 -16.46 -19.53 -7.10
CA PHE A 84 -17.20 -20.76 -6.84
C PHE A 84 -16.84 -21.73 -7.98
N THR A 85 -16.46 -22.97 -7.69
CA THR A 85 -16.52 -24.02 -8.71
C THR A 85 -17.37 -25.20 -8.24
N LYS A 86 -18.15 -25.75 -9.18
CA LYS A 86 -18.09 -27.19 -9.46
C LYS A 86 -18.45 -27.50 -10.92
N LEU A 87 -17.45 -28.05 -11.64
CA LEU A 87 -17.47 -29.12 -12.69
C LEU A 87 -18.59 -29.06 -13.77
N LEU A 88 -18.35 -29.03 -15.09
CA LEU A 88 -17.39 -29.77 -15.94
C LEU A 88 -17.36 -29.21 -17.38
N HIS A 89 -16.22 -29.44 -18.04
CA HIS A 89 -15.95 -29.53 -19.49
C HIS A 89 -15.72 -28.25 -20.32
N ASN A 90 -14.42 -28.01 -20.57
CA ASN A 90 -13.84 -27.32 -21.74
C ASN A 90 -14.27 -28.04 -23.06
N PRO A 91 -14.16 -27.49 -24.30
CA PRO A 91 -13.26 -26.40 -24.69
C PRO A 91 -13.77 -25.35 -25.72
N LEU A 92 -12.94 -24.30 -25.92
CA LEU A 92 -12.85 -23.36 -27.06
C LEU A 92 -13.60 -22.00 -26.94
N HIS A 93 -12.96 -21.00 -26.33
CA HIS A 93 -12.40 -19.82 -27.03
C HIS A 93 -11.81 -18.80 -26.05
N GLN A 94 -10.64 -18.29 -26.40
CA GLN A 94 -9.96 -17.16 -25.74
C GLN A 94 -10.75 -15.87 -25.95
N ILE A 95 -10.95 -15.10 -24.88
CA ILE A 95 -10.98 -13.63 -24.94
C ILE A 95 -10.11 -13.11 -23.79
N ARG A 96 -8.95 -12.54 -24.14
CA ARG A 96 -8.12 -11.77 -23.23
C ARG A 96 -8.66 -10.35 -23.21
N VAL A 97 -9.03 -9.86 -22.02
CA VAL A 97 -9.10 -8.43 -21.74
C VAL A 97 -8.18 -8.22 -20.55
N LYS A 98 -7.02 -7.58 -20.78
CA LYS A 98 -6.14 -7.10 -19.70
C LYS A 98 -6.78 -5.82 -19.16
N PRO A 99 -7.14 -5.74 -17.87
CA PRO A 99 -7.37 -4.46 -17.23
C PRO A 99 -6.02 -3.75 -17.09
N CYS A 100 -6.00 -2.43 -17.27
CA CYS A 100 -4.87 -1.60 -16.89
C CYS A 100 -4.63 -1.75 -15.39
N LEU A 101 -3.68 -2.61 -15.03
CA LEU A 101 -2.98 -2.51 -13.77
C LEU A 101 -2.25 -1.16 -13.77
N PHE A 102 -2.73 -0.19 -12.99
CA PHE A 102 -1.75 0.51 -12.17
C PHE A 102 -1.35 -0.47 -11.08
N ALA A 103 -0.43 -1.38 -11.43
CA ALA A 103 0.48 -1.88 -10.43
C ALA A 103 1.27 -0.64 -10.04
N LEU A 104 0.90 -0.01 -8.92
CA LEU A 104 1.86 0.83 -8.22
C LEU A 104 2.91 -0.17 -7.77
N ASN A 105 3.94 -0.31 -8.60
CA ASN A 105 5.18 -0.95 -8.23
C ASN A 105 5.72 -0.03 -7.14
N THR A 106 5.38 -0.29 -5.88
CA THR A 106 6.04 0.33 -4.73
C THR A 106 7.43 -0.27 -4.66
N SER A 107 8.23 -0.07 -5.70
CA SER A 107 9.64 -0.40 -5.65
C SER A 107 10.31 0.75 -4.93
N LEU A 108 10.47 0.57 -3.63
CA LEU A 108 11.59 1.17 -2.93
C LEU A 108 12.82 0.69 -3.67
N ASN A 109 13.65 1.62 -4.17
CA ASN A 109 14.86 1.20 -4.85
C ASN A 109 15.74 0.46 -3.82
N ASN A 110 16.19 -0.72 -4.20
CA ASN A 110 16.91 -1.62 -3.30
C ASN A 110 18.40 -1.60 -3.68
N TYR A 111 19.23 -1.05 -2.83
CA TYR A 111 20.68 -1.00 -3.02
C TYR A 111 21.35 -2.22 -2.38
N TYR A 112 22.06 -3.01 -3.18
CA TYR A 112 22.79 -4.18 -2.68
C TYR A 112 24.12 -3.78 -2.04
N VAL A 113 24.32 -4.19 -0.79
CA VAL A 113 25.56 -3.99 -0.05
C VAL A 113 26.29 -5.33 0.08
N ASN A 114 27.42 -5.45 -0.64
CA ASN A 114 28.31 -6.60 -0.56
C ASN A 114 29.24 -6.54 0.67
N LYS A 115 28.64 -6.50 1.87
CA LYS A 115 29.33 -6.59 3.17
C LYS A 115 28.64 -7.64 4.02
N SER A 116 29.39 -8.58 4.57
CA SER A 116 28.82 -9.62 5.43
C SER A 116 28.68 -9.10 6.86
N MET A 117 27.43 -8.91 7.32
CA MET A 117 27.11 -8.31 8.62
C MET A 117 25.96 -9.07 9.30
N THR A 118 25.89 -9.01 10.65
CA THR A 118 24.71 -9.49 11.39
C THR A 118 23.50 -8.66 10.99
N TRP A 119 22.27 -9.16 11.20
CA TRP A 119 21.07 -8.40 10.84
C TRP A 119 21.02 -7.03 11.53
N SER A 120 21.44 -6.97 12.79
CA SER A 120 21.44 -5.71 13.57
C SER A 120 22.48 -4.72 13.06
N ASP A 121 23.68 -5.19 12.71
CA ASP A 121 24.73 -4.32 12.16
C ASP A 121 24.40 -3.85 10.75
N ALA A 122 23.81 -4.73 9.93
CA ALA A 122 23.34 -4.40 8.58
C ALA A 122 22.27 -3.29 8.64
N ARG A 123 21.33 -3.39 9.58
CA ARG A 123 20.34 -2.34 9.84
C ARG A 123 20.99 -1.01 10.18
N VAL A 124 21.90 -1.00 11.16
CA VAL A 124 22.64 0.21 11.55
C VAL A 124 23.43 0.78 10.37
N TYR A 125 24.00 -0.08 9.52
CA TYR A 125 24.69 0.37 8.32
C TYR A 125 23.73 1.05 7.35
N CYS A 126 22.58 0.43 7.04
CA CYS A 126 21.58 1.02 6.17
C CYS A 126 21.12 2.37 6.71
N SER A 127 20.68 2.47 7.96
CA SER A 127 20.21 3.75 8.54
C SER A 127 21.24 4.87 8.62
N ASN A 128 22.54 4.58 8.48
CA ASN A 128 23.59 5.59 8.47
C ASN A 128 24.00 6.05 7.06
N ASN A 129 23.73 5.25 6.03
CA ASN A 129 24.23 5.48 4.66
C ASN A 129 23.11 5.52 3.62
N TYR A 130 21.91 5.12 4.01
CA TYR A 130 20.68 4.96 3.25
C TYR A 130 19.50 5.14 4.24
N ASP A 131 18.29 4.64 3.92
CA ASP A 131 17.11 4.80 4.77
C ASP A 131 17.02 3.72 5.87
N ASP A 132 16.71 2.47 5.52
CA ASP A 132 16.78 1.30 6.43
C ASP A 132 17.00 0.02 5.59
N LEU A 133 17.03 -1.16 6.21
CA LEU A 133 17.00 -2.43 5.48
C LEU A 133 15.74 -2.53 4.61
N SER A 134 15.89 -3.14 3.44
CA SER A 134 14.84 -3.23 2.42
C SER A 134 13.53 -3.89 2.88
N THR A 135 12.42 -3.14 2.77
CA THR A 135 11.08 -3.72 2.64
C THR A 135 10.92 -4.23 1.21
N VAL A 136 10.63 -5.53 1.06
CA VAL A 136 10.63 -6.21 -0.25
C VAL A 136 9.29 -6.88 -0.48
N SER A 137 8.63 -6.52 -1.59
CA SER A 137 7.41 -7.18 -2.04
C SER A 137 7.70 -8.52 -2.73
N ASN A 138 6.71 -9.40 -2.83
CA ASN A 138 6.90 -10.72 -3.46
C ASN A 138 7.33 -10.62 -4.93
N ASP A 139 6.84 -9.62 -5.66
CA ASP A 139 7.20 -9.39 -7.06
C ASP A 139 8.66 -8.90 -7.22
N GLU A 140 9.28 -8.39 -6.15
CA GLU A 140 10.68 -7.94 -6.13
C GLU A 140 11.68 -9.03 -5.75
N LEU A 141 11.25 -10.14 -5.13
CA LEU A 141 12.15 -11.19 -4.66
C LEU A 141 12.99 -11.79 -5.80
N GLN A 142 12.35 -12.10 -6.93
CA GLN A 142 13.01 -12.65 -8.10
C GLN A 142 13.99 -11.67 -8.77
N PRO A 143 13.60 -10.43 -9.13
CA PRO A 143 14.55 -9.49 -9.74
C PRO A 143 15.72 -9.13 -8.81
N LEU A 144 15.52 -9.02 -7.50
CA LEU A 144 16.63 -8.80 -6.56
C LEU A 144 17.58 -9.99 -6.51
N SER A 145 17.05 -11.22 -6.47
CA SER A 145 17.88 -12.45 -6.47
C SER A 145 18.71 -12.60 -7.75
N ASN A 146 18.29 -12.01 -8.88
CA ASN A 146 19.03 -12.05 -10.14
C ASN A 146 20.21 -11.08 -10.19
N ASN A 147 20.46 -10.28 -9.14
CA ASN A 147 21.58 -9.35 -9.10
C ASN A 147 22.92 -10.13 -9.21
N PRO A 148 23.74 -9.88 -10.24
CA PRO A 148 24.99 -10.62 -10.47
C PRO A 148 26.05 -10.39 -9.39
N GLN A 149 25.88 -9.41 -8.52
CA GLN A 149 26.77 -9.16 -7.37
C GLN A 149 26.50 -10.08 -6.18
N ILE A 150 25.38 -10.81 -6.18
CA ILE A 150 25.07 -11.79 -5.14
C ILE A 150 25.90 -13.04 -5.37
N THR A 151 26.86 -13.26 -4.49
CA THR A 151 27.71 -14.47 -4.47
C THR A 151 27.35 -15.42 -3.34
N GLU A 152 26.55 -14.96 -2.37
CA GLU A 152 26.16 -15.72 -1.19
C GLU A 152 24.78 -16.36 -1.37
N ASP A 153 24.54 -17.45 -0.64
CA ASP A 153 23.27 -18.19 -0.71
C ASP A 153 22.08 -17.40 -0.15
N PHE A 154 22.35 -16.45 0.74
CA PHE A 154 21.34 -15.66 1.44
C PHE A 154 21.76 -14.21 1.57
N TYR A 155 20.79 -13.31 1.53
CA TYR A 155 20.96 -11.90 1.84
C TYR A 155 19.86 -11.37 2.77
N TRP A 156 20.19 -10.40 3.61
CA TRP A 156 19.23 -9.78 4.52
C TRP A 156 18.26 -8.84 3.80
N ILE A 157 17.05 -8.81 4.35
CA ILE A 157 16.00 -7.83 4.12
C ILE A 157 15.51 -7.30 5.48
N GLY A 158 14.70 -6.24 5.47
CA GLY A 158 14.19 -5.54 6.67
C GLY A 158 13.17 -6.31 7.50
N LEU A 159 12.97 -7.60 7.25
CA LEU A 159 11.94 -8.40 7.89
C LEU A 159 12.46 -9.07 9.18
N LYS A 160 11.73 -8.90 10.28
CA LYS A 160 12.08 -9.44 11.59
C LYS A 160 10.84 -9.86 12.39
N ARG A 161 10.99 -10.85 13.27
CA ARG A 161 9.91 -11.25 14.17
C ARG A 161 9.62 -10.15 15.18
N SER A 162 8.34 -9.80 15.33
CA SER A 162 7.91 -8.82 16.32
C SER A 162 8.25 -9.29 17.73
N ARG A 163 8.68 -8.35 18.59
CA ARG A 163 8.93 -8.62 20.01
C ARG A 163 7.65 -8.64 20.84
N GLN A 164 6.59 -7.99 20.35
CA GLN A 164 5.34 -7.80 21.08
C GLN A 164 4.26 -8.81 20.68
N TRP A 165 4.38 -9.38 19.48
CA TRP A 165 3.32 -10.15 18.84
C TRP A 165 3.88 -11.34 18.05
N PRO A 166 3.09 -12.40 17.78
CA PRO A 166 3.60 -13.63 17.15
C PRO A 166 3.85 -13.53 15.63
N TRP A 167 3.77 -12.33 15.03
CA TRP A 167 3.91 -12.11 13.59
C TRP A 167 5.24 -11.45 13.20
N TRP A 168 5.44 -11.32 11.89
CA TRP A 168 6.61 -10.67 11.28
C TRP A 168 6.31 -9.21 10.95
N ALA A 169 7.29 -8.34 11.15
CA ALA A 169 7.18 -6.91 10.86
C ALA A 169 8.43 -6.44 10.11
N TRP A 170 8.22 -5.47 9.24
CA TRP A 170 9.28 -4.80 8.52
C TRP A 170 9.93 -3.72 9.39
N THR A 171 11.13 -3.30 9.01
CA THR A 171 11.88 -2.23 9.68
C THR A 171 11.17 -0.88 9.65
N GLY A 172 10.30 -0.66 8.65
CA GLY A 172 9.42 0.52 8.53
C GLY A 172 8.26 0.55 9.55
N GLY A 173 7.99 -0.55 10.25
CA GLY A 173 6.95 -0.65 11.28
C GLY A 173 5.69 -1.39 10.82
N GLU A 174 5.55 -1.66 9.53
CA GLU A 174 4.41 -2.34 8.93
C GLU A 174 4.42 -3.87 9.17
N ASP A 175 3.24 -4.43 9.45
CA ASP A 175 3.05 -5.87 9.63
C ASP A 175 3.16 -6.62 8.30
N ALA A 176 3.90 -7.73 8.29
CA ALA A 176 4.14 -8.53 7.10
C ALA A 176 3.17 -9.72 7.03
N THR A 177 2.13 -9.60 6.20
CA THR A 177 1.03 -10.59 6.15
C THR A 177 1.09 -11.56 4.96
N ASN A 178 1.78 -11.21 3.87
CA ASN A 178 1.83 -11.99 2.63
C ASN A 178 3.27 -12.33 2.21
N ILE A 179 4.02 -12.99 3.09
CA ILE A 179 5.43 -13.34 2.85
C ILE A 179 5.51 -14.62 2.02
N GLN A 180 6.26 -14.59 0.91
CA GLN A 180 6.55 -15.79 0.12
C GLN A 180 7.67 -16.63 0.74
N TRP A 181 7.30 -17.42 1.75
CA TRP A 181 8.19 -18.36 2.43
C TRP A 181 8.71 -19.46 1.50
N ASP A 182 9.95 -19.90 1.73
CA ASP A 182 10.48 -21.10 1.11
C ASP A 182 9.85 -22.36 1.72
N LYS A 183 10.11 -23.49 1.07
CA LYS A 183 9.64 -24.79 1.55
C LYS A 183 10.14 -25.03 2.98
N ASP A 184 9.21 -25.44 3.84
CA ASP A 184 9.43 -25.77 5.25
C ASP A 184 9.82 -24.55 6.12
N GLN A 185 9.50 -23.34 5.67
CA GLN A 185 9.69 -22.07 6.40
C GLN A 185 8.33 -21.38 6.68
N PRO A 186 8.23 -20.55 7.73
CA PRO A 186 9.20 -20.39 8.80
C PRO A 186 9.23 -21.61 9.71
N ASN A 187 10.41 -21.96 10.22
CA ASN A 187 10.63 -23.16 11.02
C ASN A 187 10.73 -22.88 12.53
N TYR A 188 10.82 -21.60 12.92
CA TYR A 188 10.73 -21.09 14.29
C TYR A 188 11.77 -21.61 15.30
N ASN A 189 12.94 -22.07 14.83
CA ASN A 189 13.98 -22.67 15.69
C ASN A 189 14.85 -21.64 16.44
N GLY A 190 14.23 -20.60 17.02
CA GLY A 190 14.96 -19.48 17.64
C GLY A 190 15.42 -18.41 16.63
N GLU A 191 15.08 -18.61 15.36
CA GLU A 191 15.35 -17.74 14.24
C GLU A 191 14.33 -16.60 14.21
N ASN A 192 14.82 -15.36 14.35
CA ASN A 192 13.96 -14.18 14.52
C ASN A 192 14.18 -13.12 13.45
N CYS A 193 15.09 -13.34 12.50
CA CYS A 193 15.37 -12.44 11.40
C CYS A 193 15.11 -13.16 10.08
N CYS A 194 14.82 -12.42 9.01
CA CYS A 194 14.53 -13.02 7.72
C CYS A 194 15.56 -12.68 6.66
N ALA A 195 15.93 -13.69 5.88
CA ALA A 195 16.79 -13.57 4.71
C ALA A 195 16.11 -14.17 3.49
N VAL A 196 16.46 -13.68 2.30
CA VAL A 196 16.02 -14.28 1.05
C VAL A 196 17.10 -15.24 0.57
N LYS A 197 16.69 -16.46 0.21
CA LYS A 197 17.57 -17.45 -0.42
C LYS A 197 17.69 -17.17 -1.91
N SER A 198 18.86 -16.74 -2.35
CA SER A 198 19.11 -16.26 -3.72
C SER A 198 18.70 -17.27 -4.80
N SER A 199 19.00 -18.55 -4.60
CA SER A 199 18.67 -19.63 -5.56
C SER A 199 17.17 -19.92 -5.75
N SER A 200 16.34 -19.59 -4.76
CA SER A 200 14.89 -19.86 -4.80
C SER A 200 14.04 -18.60 -4.89
N SER A 201 14.65 -17.44 -4.61
CA SER A 201 13.95 -16.14 -4.46
C SER A 201 12.82 -16.19 -3.43
N LYS A 202 13.04 -16.89 -2.32
CA LYS A 202 12.05 -17.06 -1.25
C LYS A 202 12.64 -16.80 0.13
N VAL A 203 11.76 -16.44 1.07
CA VAL A 203 12.11 -15.98 2.41
C VAL A 203 12.31 -17.17 3.36
N HIS A 204 13.34 -17.07 4.21
CA HIS A 204 13.61 -17.98 5.34
C HIS A 204 13.63 -17.19 6.63
N ASP A 205 13.16 -17.78 7.74
CA ASP A 205 13.60 -17.32 9.06
C ASP A 205 14.98 -17.91 9.30
N VAL A 206 15.88 -17.07 9.81
CA VAL A 206 17.27 -17.45 10.07
C VAL A 206 17.75 -16.78 11.37
N ASP A 207 18.83 -17.31 11.91
CA ASP A 207 19.51 -16.75 13.07
C ASP A 207 20.13 -15.37 12.72
N CYS A 208 19.75 -14.36 13.52
CA CYS A 208 20.09 -12.95 13.32
C CYS A 208 21.59 -12.67 13.39
N ASP A 209 22.35 -13.53 14.07
CA ASP A 209 23.76 -13.30 14.37
C ASP A 209 24.69 -13.83 13.26
N TRP A 210 24.13 -14.49 12.23
CA TRP A 210 24.90 -15.01 11.11
C TRP A 210 25.20 -13.91 10.08
N PRO A 211 26.47 -13.62 9.76
CA PRO A 211 26.78 -12.57 8.81
C PRO A 211 26.29 -12.88 7.39
N LYS A 212 25.63 -11.92 6.74
CA LYS A 212 25.19 -12.00 5.33
C LYS A 212 25.30 -10.64 4.65
N PRO A 213 25.44 -10.59 3.31
CA PRO A 213 25.19 -9.38 2.54
C PRO A 213 23.72 -8.98 2.64
N PHE A 214 23.38 -7.77 2.23
CA PHE A 214 22.07 -7.20 2.52
C PHE A 214 21.64 -6.14 1.51
N TYR A 215 20.34 -5.91 1.44
CA TYR A 215 19.76 -4.80 0.69
C TYR A 215 19.34 -3.68 1.63
N CYS A 216 19.71 -2.44 1.29
CA CYS A 216 19.18 -1.23 1.90
C CYS A 216 18.14 -0.59 0.98
N MET A 217 17.14 0.08 1.56
CA MET A 217 16.27 1.00 0.83
C MET A 217 17.07 2.24 0.48
N GLU A 218 17.12 2.61 -0.80
CA GLU A 218 17.73 3.87 -1.21
C GLU A 218 17.02 5.07 -0.60
N ASP A 219 17.79 6.09 -0.24
CA ASP A 219 17.28 7.36 0.23
C ASP A 219 16.40 8.00 -0.84
N SER A 220 15.17 8.35 -0.46
CA SER A 220 14.32 9.20 -1.30
C SER A 220 14.82 10.65 -1.22
N GLU A 221 15.42 11.16 -2.30
CA GLU A 221 15.84 12.56 -2.38
C GLU A 221 14.69 13.47 -2.83
N LEU A 222 14.39 14.50 -2.04
CA LEU A 222 13.38 15.49 -2.39
C LEU A 222 13.96 16.65 -3.22
N THR A 223 13.25 17.00 -4.27
CA THR A 223 13.54 18.16 -5.14
C THR A 223 12.34 19.10 -5.16
N VAL A 224 12.59 20.40 -4.93
CA VAL A 224 11.56 21.45 -5.13
C VAL A 224 11.56 21.86 -6.59
N VAL A 225 10.38 21.86 -7.20
CA VAL A 225 10.15 22.42 -8.52
C VAL A 225 9.59 23.83 -8.37
N GLN A 226 10.33 24.80 -8.94
CA GLN A 226 10.01 26.23 -8.92
C GLN A 226 9.01 26.58 -10.02
N GLN A 227 7.83 25.98 -9.97
CA GLN A 227 6.75 26.19 -10.94
C GLN A 227 5.39 26.10 -10.23
N GLU A 228 4.50 27.05 -10.51
CA GLU A 228 3.13 27.03 -9.98
C GLU A 228 2.19 26.20 -10.86
N SER A 229 1.76 25.05 -10.34
CA SER A 229 0.91 24.09 -11.08
C SER A 229 -0.26 23.63 -10.21
N THR A 230 -1.33 23.11 -10.83
CA THR A 230 -2.38 22.38 -10.10
C THR A 230 -1.85 21.04 -9.57
N TRP A 231 -2.58 20.37 -8.69
CA TRP A 231 -2.13 19.10 -8.13
C TRP A 231 -1.93 18.03 -9.21
N GLU A 232 -2.88 17.89 -10.14
CA GLU A 232 -2.79 16.96 -11.28
C GLU A 232 -1.61 17.28 -12.21
N GLU A 233 -1.39 18.56 -12.51
CA GLU A 233 -0.26 19.00 -13.34
C GLU A 233 1.09 18.69 -12.65
N ALA A 234 1.19 18.97 -11.34
CA ALA A 234 2.38 18.70 -10.54
C ALA A 234 2.68 17.19 -10.47
N LEU A 235 1.67 16.35 -10.24
CA LEU A 235 1.80 14.90 -10.25
C LEU A 235 2.35 14.39 -11.59
N LEU A 236 1.74 14.82 -12.69
CA LEU A 236 2.17 14.43 -14.03
C LEU A 236 3.60 14.89 -14.32
N TYR A 237 3.95 16.11 -13.92
CA TYR A 237 5.30 16.63 -14.09
C TYR A 237 6.33 15.80 -13.32
N CYS A 238 6.07 15.50 -12.04
CA CYS A 238 7.00 14.70 -11.24
C CYS A 238 7.16 13.29 -11.83
N ARG A 239 6.09 12.63 -12.29
CA ARG A 239 6.19 11.30 -12.91
C ARG A 239 6.90 11.28 -14.26
N GLN A 240 6.95 12.41 -14.94
CA GLN A 240 7.63 12.54 -16.24
C GLN A 240 9.11 12.90 -16.11
N ASN A 241 9.48 13.69 -15.10
CA ASN A 241 10.82 14.26 -14.96
C ASN A 241 11.60 13.75 -13.74
N TYR A 242 10.91 13.11 -12.81
CA TYR A 242 11.39 12.56 -11.54
C TYR A 242 10.70 11.20 -11.29
N LYS A 243 10.69 10.70 -10.05
CA LYS A 243 10.03 9.44 -9.68
C LYS A 243 8.52 9.63 -9.50
N ASP A 244 8.13 10.46 -8.54
CA ASP A 244 6.71 10.80 -8.28
C ASP A 244 6.60 12.11 -7.48
N LEU A 245 5.37 12.59 -7.27
CA LEU A 245 5.08 13.67 -6.33
C LEU A 245 5.42 13.22 -4.90
N ALA A 246 6.03 14.11 -4.11
CA ALA A 246 6.71 13.73 -2.88
C ALA A 246 5.79 13.09 -1.82
N THR A 247 6.24 11.97 -1.28
CA THR A 247 5.69 11.37 -0.06
C THR A 247 6.52 11.82 1.14
N LEU A 248 5.83 12.24 2.21
CA LEU A 248 6.47 12.74 3.44
C LEU A 248 6.10 11.86 4.62
N ASN A 249 6.43 10.57 4.55
CA ASN A 249 6.03 9.57 5.53
C ASN A 249 7.09 9.27 6.61
N SER A 250 8.14 10.08 6.72
CA SER A 250 9.14 9.96 7.77
C SER A 250 9.59 11.33 8.30
N TYR A 251 10.23 11.30 9.47
CA TYR A 251 10.82 12.50 10.07
C TYR A 251 11.96 13.05 9.20
N GLU A 252 12.75 12.16 8.61
CA GLU A 252 13.89 12.44 7.73
C GLU A 252 13.42 13.18 6.47
N LEU A 253 12.36 12.70 5.82
CA LEU A 253 11.77 13.34 4.64
C LEU A 253 11.17 14.71 4.98
N MET A 254 10.48 14.84 6.12
CA MET A 254 9.99 16.15 6.59
C MET A 254 11.14 17.13 6.85
N LYS A 255 12.25 16.67 7.43
CA LYS A 255 13.44 17.49 7.67
C LYS A 255 14.08 17.93 6.34
N GLN A 256 14.19 17.02 5.38
CA GLN A 256 14.71 17.35 4.05
C GLN A 256 13.77 18.34 3.32
N ALA A 257 12.46 18.11 3.36
CA ALA A 257 11.45 19.03 2.82
C ALA A 257 11.57 20.44 3.42
N LYS A 258 11.81 20.56 4.74
CA LYS A 258 12.07 21.85 5.40
C LYS A 258 13.28 22.59 4.85
N HIS A 259 14.34 21.87 4.51
CA HIS A 259 15.54 22.46 3.94
C HIS A 259 15.33 22.87 2.48
N LYS A 260 14.76 21.98 1.67
CA LYS A 260 14.59 22.18 0.21
C LYS A 260 13.50 23.22 -0.10
N SER A 261 12.41 23.25 0.67
CA SER A 261 11.28 24.20 0.52
C SER A 261 11.69 25.67 0.56
N ARG A 262 12.91 25.99 1.03
CA ARG A 262 13.46 27.34 1.00
C ARG A 262 13.48 27.95 -0.39
N ALA A 263 13.65 27.11 -1.41
CA ALA A 263 13.72 27.50 -2.81
C ALA A 263 12.33 27.59 -3.49
N ALA A 264 11.23 27.24 -2.81
CA ALA A 264 9.89 27.29 -3.40
C ALA A 264 9.45 28.74 -3.70
N LEU A 265 8.66 28.90 -4.77
CA LEU A 265 8.06 30.19 -5.16
C LEU A 265 6.86 30.56 -4.27
N THR A 266 6.16 29.54 -3.77
CA THR A 266 4.97 29.69 -2.92
C THR A 266 5.25 29.22 -1.50
N ASP A 267 4.44 29.70 -0.56
CA ASP A 267 4.55 29.31 0.86
C ASP A 267 4.06 27.87 1.11
N ASP A 268 3.01 27.50 0.37
CA ASP A 268 2.47 26.15 0.32
C ASP A 268 3.03 25.41 -0.89
N MET A 269 3.28 24.11 -0.74
CA MET A 269 3.78 23.27 -1.83
C MET A 269 2.97 21.99 -1.96
N TRP A 270 2.69 21.56 -3.19
CA TRP A 270 2.06 20.27 -3.40
C TRP A 270 2.95 19.12 -2.93
N ILE A 271 2.29 18.16 -2.30
CA ILE A 271 2.82 16.86 -1.90
C ILE A 271 1.88 15.77 -2.45
N GLY A 272 2.32 14.52 -2.45
CA GLY A 272 1.63 13.36 -3.01
C GLY A 272 0.30 13.01 -2.35
N LEU A 273 -0.19 13.77 -1.38
CA LEU A 273 -1.32 13.40 -0.55
C LEU A 273 -2.66 13.86 -1.14
N ARG A 274 -3.60 12.93 -1.30
CA ARG A 274 -4.91 13.16 -1.90
C ARG A 274 -6.03 12.40 -1.20
N PHE A 275 -7.21 13.00 -1.10
CA PHE A 275 -8.42 12.39 -0.58
C PHE A 275 -9.26 11.78 -1.70
N ILE A 276 -9.37 10.46 -1.71
CA ILE A 276 -10.17 9.69 -2.68
C ILE A 276 -10.91 8.60 -1.91
N ALA A 277 -12.14 8.24 -2.33
CA ALA A 277 -12.89 7.12 -1.76
C ALA A 277 -12.99 7.13 -0.21
N GLY A 278 -13.14 8.32 0.38
CA GLY A 278 -13.38 8.48 1.82
C GLY A 278 -12.14 8.48 2.71
N ARG A 279 -10.91 8.46 2.16
CA ARG A 279 -9.67 8.58 2.97
C ARG A 279 -8.53 9.28 2.21
N TRP A 280 -7.50 9.68 2.96
CA TRP A 280 -6.24 10.24 2.42
C TRP A 280 -5.27 9.13 1.99
N PHE A 281 -4.54 9.39 0.90
CA PHE A 281 -3.57 8.48 0.30
C PHE A 281 -2.39 9.23 -0.29
N TRP A 282 -1.20 8.61 -0.24
CA TRP A 282 -0.08 9.00 -1.07
C TRP A 282 -0.27 8.49 -2.50
N ALA A 283 -0.05 9.34 -3.49
CA ALA A 283 -0.25 9.04 -4.90
C ALA A 283 0.67 7.92 -5.43
N ASN A 284 1.81 7.70 -4.77
CA ASN A 284 2.75 6.63 -5.08
C ASN A 284 2.36 5.28 -4.43
N GLY A 285 1.33 5.24 -3.58
CA GLY A 285 0.83 4.02 -2.94
C GLY A 285 1.45 3.67 -1.58
N GLU A 286 2.38 4.49 -1.07
CA GLU A 286 2.99 4.25 0.24
C GLU A 286 2.00 4.38 1.41
N THR A 287 2.37 3.76 2.53
CA THR A 287 1.51 3.70 3.72
C THR A 287 1.35 5.07 4.37
N PHE A 288 0.17 5.29 4.96
CA PHE A 288 -0.25 6.55 5.58
C PHE A 288 -0.13 6.48 7.11
N GLU A 289 1.05 6.09 7.61
CA GLU A 289 1.29 5.84 9.04
C GLU A 289 1.82 7.08 9.77
N TYR A 290 2.74 7.81 9.14
CA TYR A 290 3.27 9.08 9.65
C TYR A 290 2.36 10.23 9.23
N LYS A 291 1.94 11.07 10.19
CA LYS A 291 0.96 12.14 9.98
C LYS A 291 1.38 13.44 10.66
N VAL A 292 1.38 14.54 9.91
CA VAL A 292 1.76 15.88 10.43
C VAL A 292 0.73 16.93 9.96
N TRP A 293 -0.55 16.64 10.18
CA TRP A 293 -1.63 17.58 9.87
C TRP A 293 -1.54 18.87 10.70
N SER A 294 -2.15 19.95 10.22
CA SER A 294 -2.31 21.19 10.97
C SER A 294 -3.13 20.98 12.27
N SER A 295 -3.27 22.03 13.08
CA SER A 295 -4.09 22.00 14.31
C SER A 295 -5.55 21.59 14.08
N ASP A 296 -6.05 21.73 12.85
CA ASP A 296 -7.41 21.34 12.46
C ASP A 296 -7.54 19.82 12.23
N GLY A 297 -6.41 19.11 12.26
CA GLY A 297 -6.32 17.65 12.19
C GLY A 297 -6.55 17.07 10.80
N GLU A 298 -6.59 15.73 10.75
CA GLU A 298 -6.95 15.00 9.53
C GLU A 298 -8.45 15.19 9.26
N LEU A 299 -8.78 15.96 8.22
CA LEU A 299 -10.16 16.08 7.77
C LEU A 299 -10.66 14.72 7.26
N GLN A 300 -11.61 14.13 7.98
CA GLN A 300 -12.25 12.85 7.65
C GLN A 300 -13.21 12.99 6.45
N CYS A 301 -13.72 14.19 6.22
CA CYS A 301 -14.64 14.53 5.14
C CYS A 301 -14.35 15.95 4.62
N PRO A 302 -13.21 16.17 3.93
CA PRO A 302 -12.92 17.47 3.34
C PRO A 302 -13.99 17.84 2.30
N ALA A 303 -14.22 19.15 2.14
CA ALA A 303 -15.10 19.66 1.10
C ALA A 303 -14.69 19.11 -0.28
N MET A 304 -15.63 19.03 -1.22
CA MET A 304 -15.38 18.37 -2.52
C MET A 304 -14.20 18.97 -3.27
N ASN A 305 -13.97 20.27 -3.09
CA ASN A 305 -12.83 21.01 -3.63
C ASN A 305 -11.69 21.17 -2.62
N GLN A 306 -11.52 20.32 -1.60
CA GLN A 306 -10.40 20.39 -0.65
C GLN A 306 -9.73 19.01 -0.48
N ARG A 307 -9.58 18.30 -1.60
CA ARG A 307 -9.15 16.90 -1.63
C ARG A 307 -7.68 16.71 -1.98
N CYS A 308 -6.89 17.78 -2.04
CA CYS A 308 -5.45 17.74 -2.23
C CYS A 308 -4.76 18.37 -1.03
N ALA A 309 -3.59 17.89 -0.64
CA ALA A 309 -2.87 18.47 0.48
C ALA A 309 -1.59 19.17 0.03
N VAL A 310 -1.28 20.25 0.73
CA VAL A 310 -0.01 20.97 0.63
C VAL A 310 0.79 20.84 1.90
N LEU A 311 2.11 20.93 1.80
CA LEU A 311 3.00 21.22 2.91
C LEU A 311 3.24 22.72 2.98
N ASN A 312 2.96 23.34 4.13
CA ASN A 312 3.34 24.72 4.37
C ASN A 312 4.79 24.82 4.87
N ARG A 313 5.63 25.62 4.21
CA ARG A 313 7.08 25.70 4.50
C ARG A 313 7.46 26.30 5.85
N TYR A 314 6.54 27.03 6.50
CA TYR A 314 6.80 27.69 7.78
C TYR A 314 6.33 26.84 8.95
N SER A 315 5.06 26.44 8.91
CA SER A 315 4.45 25.61 9.96
C SER A 315 4.89 24.16 9.87
N MET A 316 5.35 23.70 8.70
CA MET A 316 5.77 22.31 8.44
C MET A 316 4.66 21.30 8.75
N VAL A 317 3.42 21.69 8.47
CA VAL A 317 2.23 20.83 8.58
C VAL A 317 1.54 20.68 7.24
N TRP A 318 0.73 19.64 7.12
CA TRP A 318 -0.09 19.39 5.95
C TRP A 318 -1.46 20.05 6.11
N THR A 319 -1.92 20.68 5.04
CA THR A 319 -3.22 21.35 5.01
C THR A 319 -3.98 20.95 3.75
N PRO A 320 -5.27 20.58 3.88
CA PRO A 320 -6.12 20.31 2.74
C PRO A 320 -6.51 21.61 2.04
N VAL A 321 -6.39 21.63 0.72
CA VAL A 321 -6.64 22.80 -0.13
C VAL A 321 -7.27 22.37 -1.45
N ASP A 322 -7.70 23.37 -2.22
CA ASP A 322 -8.32 23.15 -3.52
C ASP A 322 -7.31 22.74 -4.57
N CYS A 323 -7.54 21.56 -5.17
CA CYS A 323 -6.67 20.91 -6.14
C CYS A 323 -6.39 21.80 -7.37
N GLU A 324 -7.30 22.73 -7.68
CA GLU A 324 -7.19 23.68 -8.78
C GLU A 324 -6.36 24.92 -8.44
N GLN A 325 -5.95 25.10 -7.17
CA GLN A 325 -4.97 26.13 -6.81
C GLN A 325 -3.61 25.81 -7.42
N ARG A 326 -2.77 26.85 -7.54
CA ARG A 326 -1.44 26.70 -8.15
C ARG A 326 -0.37 26.95 -7.10
N PHE A 327 0.49 25.95 -6.91
CA PHE A 327 1.58 26.00 -5.95
C PHE A 327 2.86 25.43 -6.57
N SER A 328 4.01 25.82 -6.00
CA SER A 328 5.26 25.05 -6.13
C SER A 328 5.04 23.63 -5.63
N PHE A 329 5.91 22.70 -5.96
CA PHE A 329 5.69 21.31 -5.58
C PHE A 329 6.99 20.56 -5.33
N LEU A 330 6.90 19.52 -4.50
CA LEU A 330 8.00 18.64 -4.16
C LEU A 330 7.88 17.35 -4.98
N CYS A 331 8.93 16.98 -5.70
CA CYS A 331 9.06 15.67 -6.32
C CYS A 331 10.05 14.81 -5.53
N THR A 332 9.83 13.50 -5.53
CA THR A 332 10.85 12.52 -5.14
C THR A 332 11.70 12.19 -6.36
N SER A 333 13.01 12.29 -6.22
CA SER A 333 14.01 11.90 -7.22
C SER A 333 14.54 10.50 -6.93
N GLU A 334 15.07 9.84 -7.96
CA GLU A 334 16.06 8.78 -7.74
C GLU A 334 17.40 9.42 -7.36
N PRO A 335 18.22 8.78 -6.50
CA PRO A 335 19.52 9.30 -6.07
C PRO A 335 20.49 9.64 -7.22
#